data_AF-A0A158KGA4-F1
#
_entry.id   AF-A0A158KGA4-F1
#
_cell.length_a   1.000
_cell.length_b   1.000
_cell.length_c   1.000
_cell.angle_alpha   90.00
_cell.angle_beta   90.00
_cell.angle_gamma   90.00
#
_symmetry.space_group_name_H-M   'P 1'
#
loop_
_entity.id
_entity.type
_entity.pdbx_description
1 polymer ?
#
loop_
_entity_poly.entity_id
_entity_poly.type
_entity_poly.pdbx_seq_one_letter_code
_entity_poly.pdbx_strand_id
1 'polypeptide(L)'
;MTERNNPFADLAPTNLADEFKPKPPTRESTVDRKAIDQIAAEHDFPSRRPGQGRAPKRRNATGRNQQINIKTTAEAIALFYALADRKGVPLGKVFEDGLAALEREGY
;
A
#
# COMPACT_ATOMS: atom_id res chain seq x y z
N MET A 1 22.35 15.51 -41.70
CA MET A 1 22.13 14.65 -40.53
C MET A 1 23.00 15.21 -39.41
N THR A 2 22.40 15.92 -38.45
CA THR A 2 23.15 16.59 -37.39
C THR A 2 23.50 15.58 -36.31
N GLU A 3 24.78 15.33 -36.10
CA GLU A 3 25.27 14.49 -35.00
C GLU A 3 24.87 15.08 -33.65
N ARG A 4 24.39 14.23 -32.74
CA ARG A 4 24.08 14.65 -31.37
C ARG A 4 25.39 14.74 -30.58
N ASN A 5 25.60 15.88 -29.93
CA ASN A 5 26.75 16.05 -29.05
C ASN A 5 26.70 15.01 -27.92
N ASN A 6 27.73 14.18 -27.82
CA ASN A 6 27.86 13.18 -26.76
C ASN A 6 28.69 13.76 -25.61
N PRO A 7 28.08 14.12 -24.46
CA PRO A 7 28.81 14.68 -23.32
C PRO A 7 29.76 13.69 -22.63
N PHE A 8 29.78 12.42 -23.07
CA PHE A 8 30.66 11.37 -22.55
C PHE A 8 31.80 11.02 -23.51
N ALA A 9 32.00 11.81 -24.58
CA ALA A 9 33.07 11.55 -25.57
C ALA A 9 34.48 11.61 -24.95
N ASP A 10 34.67 12.43 -23.91
CA ASP A 10 35.95 12.56 -23.20
C ASP A 10 36.23 11.40 -22.23
N LEU A 11 35.25 10.52 -22.00
CA LEU A 11 35.40 9.28 -21.22
C LEU A 11 35.84 8.15 -22.17
N ALA A 12 37.00 8.29 -22.81
CA ALA A 12 37.65 7.23 -23.58
C ALA A 12 37.96 6.00 -22.68
N PRO A 13 38.22 4.79 -23.24
CA PRO A 13 37.85 3.51 -22.66
C PRO A 13 38.83 3.06 -21.58
N THR A 14 38.93 3.83 -20.50
CA THR A 14 39.56 3.36 -19.28
C THR A 14 38.55 2.41 -18.67
N ASN A 15 38.86 1.12 -18.66
CA ASN A 15 37.98 0.08 -18.15
C ASN A 15 37.42 0.50 -16.78
N LEU A 16 36.16 0.95 -16.75
CA LEU A 16 35.46 1.30 -15.50
C LEU A 16 35.51 0.14 -14.50
N ALA A 17 35.63 -1.09 -15.02
CA ALA A 17 35.82 -2.31 -14.26
C ALA A 17 37.15 -2.38 -13.47
N ASP A 18 38.21 -1.72 -13.93
CA ASP A 18 39.51 -1.71 -13.26
C ASP A 18 39.60 -0.63 -12.17
N GLU A 19 38.91 0.49 -12.37
CA GLU A 19 38.90 1.62 -11.43
C GLU A 19 37.81 1.48 -10.35
N PHE A 20 36.68 0.83 -10.68
CA PHE A 20 35.58 0.54 -9.74
C PHE A 20 35.70 -0.85 -9.12
N LYS A 21 36.78 -1.12 -8.41
CA LYS A 21 36.93 -2.38 -7.66
C LYS A 21 36.15 -2.30 -6.35
N PRO A 22 35.30 -3.30 -6.03
CA PRO A 22 34.65 -3.35 -4.73
C PRO A 22 35.72 -3.41 -3.65
N LYS A 23 35.52 -2.65 -2.56
CA LYS A 23 36.39 -2.71 -1.38
C LYS A 23 36.46 -4.18 -0.92
N PRO A 24 37.66 -4.75 -0.71
CA PRO A 24 37.77 -6.11 -0.20
C PRO A 24 37.02 -6.18 1.13
N PRO A 25 36.28 -7.26 1.41
CA PRO A 25 35.45 -7.36 2.58
C PRO A 25 36.34 -7.23 3.83
N THR A 26 36.35 -6.04 4.42
CA THR A 26 36.79 -5.85 5.78
C THR A 26 35.80 -6.67 6.59
N ARG A 27 36.29 -7.68 7.32
CA ARG A 27 35.45 -8.39 8.29
C ARG A 27 35.03 -7.35 9.31
N GLU A 28 33.83 -6.81 9.16
CA GLU A 28 33.31 -5.81 10.07
C GLU A 28 33.24 -6.41 11.47
N SER A 29 33.50 -5.55 12.45
CA SER A 29 33.63 -5.87 13.86
C SER A 29 32.51 -6.80 14.31
N THR A 30 32.90 -7.81 15.09
CA THR A 30 32.00 -8.69 15.84
C THR A 30 31.29 -7.88 16.92
N VAL A 31 30.44 -6.92 16.55
CA VAL A 31 29.56 -6.25 17.50
C VAL A 31 28.60 -7.31 18.01
N ASP A 32 28.52 -7.45 19.32
CA ASP A 32 27.62 -8.42 19.95
C ASP A 32 26.18 -8.06 19.58
N ARG A 33 25.46 -9.03 18.98
CA ARG A 33 24.06 -8.86 18.58
C ARG A 33 23.17 -8.51 19.76
N LYS A 34 23.53 -8.94 20.98
CA LYS A 34 22.79 -8.59 22.20
C LYS A 34 22.87 -7.10 22.52
N ALA A 35 24.01 -6.47 22.28
CA ALA A 35 24.17 -5.03 22.47
C ALA A 35 23.31 -4.24 21.47
N ILE A 36 23.21 -4.72 20.23
CA ILE A 36 22.35 -4.12 19.20
C ILE A 36 20.86 -4.23 19.60
N ASP A 37 20.44 -5.39 20.10
CA ASP A 37 19.05 -5.59 20.54
C ASP A 37 18.69 -4.71 21.75
N GLN A 38 19.63 -4.49 22.68
CA GLN A 38 19.45 -3.58 23.82
C GLN A 38 19.29 -2.12 23.38
N ILE A 39 20.19 -1.63 22.54
CA ILE A 39 20.13 -0.26 21.99
C ILE A 39 18.83 -0.05 21.20
N ALA A 40 18.41 -1.04 20.41
CA ALA A 40 17.16 -0.96 19.66
C ALA A 40 15.93 -0.87 20.57
N ALA A 41 15.92 -1.59 21.70
CA ALA A 41 14.84 -1.52 22.68
C ALA A 41 14.84 -0.19 23.46
N GLU A 42 16.00 0.33 23.84
CA GLU A 42 16.14 1.62 24.53
C GLU A 42 15.68 2.80 23.67
N HIS A 43 15.89 2.72 22.34
CA HIS A 43 15.56 3.78 21.39
C HIS A 43 14.26 3.55 20.61
N ASP A 44 13.44 2.59 21.03
CA ASP A 44 12.14 2.28 20.41
C ASP A 44 12.23 2.04 18.89
N PHE A 45 13.25 1.29 18.47
CA PHE A 45 13.41 0.77 17.11
C PHE A 45 12.94 -0.70 17.05
N PRO A 46 11.63 -0.97 16.91
CA PRO A 46 11.13 -2.32 16.85
C PRO A 46 11.60 -3.02 15.58
N SER A 47 12.22 -4.20 15.74
CA SER A 47 12.59 -5.05 14.61
C SER A 47 11.35 -5.48 13.80
N ARG A 48 11.44 -5.50 12.46
CA ARG A 48 10.37 -5.95 11.54
C ARG A 48 10.18 -7.48 11.54
N ARG A 49 10.18 -8.12 12.71
CA ARG A 49 9.84 -9.54 12.80
C ARG A 49 8.35 -9.69 12.44
N PRO A 50 7.97 -10.66 11.60
CA PRO A 50 6.56 -10.91 11.34
C PRO A 50 5.89 -11.23 12.67
N GLY A 51 4.92 -10.40 13.08
CA GLY A 51 4.16 -10.62 14.31
C GLY A 51 3.50 -12.00 14.27
N GLN A 52 3.59 -12.74 15.37
CA GLN A 52 2.93 -14.04 15.50
C GLN A 52 1.41 -13.85 15.36
N GLY A 53 0.84 -14.50 14.34
CA GLY A 53 -0.60 -14.68 14.19
C GLY A 53 -1.37 -13.45 13.72
N ARG A 54 -1.44 -13.24 12.39
CA ARG A 54 -2.53 -12.43 11.84
C ARG A 54 -3.83 -13.19 12.13
N ALA A 55 -4.66 -12.67 13.04
CA ALA A 55 -5.97 -13.23 13.34
C ALA A 55 -6.70 -13.57 12.03
N PRO A 56 -7.41 -14.71 11.94
CA PRO A 56 -8.09 -15.12 10.72
C PRO A 56 -8.98 -13.96 10.30
N LYS A 57 -8.67 -13.40 9.12
CA LYS A 57 -9.41 -12.28 8.57
C LYS A 57 -10.81 -12.80 8.33
N ARG A 58 -11.74 -12.50 9.26
CA ARG A 58 -13.18 -12.72 9.09
C ARG A 58 -13.68 -11.76 8.01
N ARG A 59 -13.23 -11.95 6.78
CA ARG A 59 -13.89 -11.39 5.62
C ARG A 59 -15.15 -12.21 5.47
N ASN A 60 -16.21 -11.75 6.12
CA ASN A 60 -17.56 -12.10 5.71
C ASN A 60 -17.67 -11.62 4.25
N ALA A 61 -17.42 -12.53 3.30
CA ALA A 61 -17.51 -12.24 1.88
C ALA A 61 -19.00 -12.10 1.56
N THR A 62 -19.52 -10.88 1.72
CA THR A 62 -20.94 -10.57 1.47
C THR A 62 -21.32 -10.61 -0.01
N GLY A 63 -20.44 -11.07 -0.91
CA GLY A 63 -20.67 -11.17 -2.36
C GLY A 63 -20.63 -9.84 -3.12
N ARG A 64 -20.67 -8.70 -2.43
CA ARG A 64 -20.67 -7.34 -3.01
C ARG A 64 -19.28 -6.93 -3.51
N ASN A 65 -18.84 -7.53 -4.62
CA ASN A 65 -17.53 -7.25 -5.24
C ASN A 65 -17.60 -6.41 -6.51
N GLN A 66 -18.81 -6.12 -7.02
CA GLN A 66 -19.00 -5.34 -8.24
C GLN A 66 -19.09 -3.84 -7.93
N GLN A 67 -18.47 -3.02 -8.78
CA GLN A 67 -18.43 -1.57 -8.65
C GLN A 67 -19.29 -0.91 -9.74
N ILE A 68 -20.04 0.11 -9.36
CA ILE A 68 -20.75 1.00 -10.27
C ILE A 68 -20.24 2.43 -10.02
N ASN A 69 -19.75 3.09 -11.07
CA ASN A 69 -19.27 4.47 -10.97
C ASN A 69 -20.41 5.44 -11.24
N ILE A 70 -21.01 5.96 -10.18
CA ILE A 70 -22.14 6.91 -10.25
C ILE A 70 -21.65 8.28 -9.77
N LYS A 71 -22.00 9.33 -10.53
CA LYS A 71 -21.86 10.72 -10.09
C LYS A 71 -23.18 11.17 -9.49
N THR A 72 -23.15 11.80 -8.33
CA THR A 72 -24.35 12.30 -7.63
C THR A 72 -24.04 13.57 -6.85
N THR A 73 -25.05 14.20 -6.25
CA THR A 73 -24.91 15.42 -5.45
C THR A 73 -24.28 15.13 -4.08
N ALA A 74 -23.67 16.15 -3.46
CA ALA A 74 -23.11 16.03 -2.11
C ALA A 74 -24.18 15.67 -1.06
N GLU A 75 -25.39 16.20 -1.21
CA GLU A 75 -26.54 15.92 -0.35
C GLU A 75 -26.94 14.44 -0.41
N ALA A 76 -27.01 13.87 -1.62
CA ALA A 76 -27.32 12.46 -1.81
C ALA A 76 -26.24 11.56 -1.18
N ILE A 77 -24.96 11.94 -1.28
CA ILE A 77 -23.87 11.22 -0.62
C ILE A 77 -24.05 11.23 0.90
N ALA A 78 -24.27 12.41 1.49
CA ALA A 78 -24.46 12.55 2.93
C ALA A 78 -25.64 11.72 3.44
N LEU A 79 -26.77 11.75 2.71
CA LEU A 79 -27.94 10.94 3.04
C LEU A 79 -27.63 9.45 2.96
N PHE A 80 -26.91 9.01 1.94
CA PHE A 80 -26.59 7.59 1.73
C PHE A 80 -25.72 7.02 2.86
N TYR A 81 -24.73 7.78 3.34
CA TYR A 81 -23.93 7.41 4.51
C TYR A 81 -24.77 7.40 5.80
N ALA A 82 -25.59 8.43 6.03
CA ALA A 82 -26.45 8.49 7.21
C ALA A 82 -27.46 7.32 7.28
N LEU A 83 -27.94 6.85 6.12
CA LEU A 83 -28.80 5.66 6.02
C LEU A 83 -28.05 4.37 6.39
N ALA A 84 -26.81 4.23 5.93
CA ALA A 84 -25.98 3.08 6.25
C ALA A 84 -25.67 3.01 7.75
N ASP A 85 -25.27 4.14 8.34
CA ASP A 85 -24.95 4.24 9.76
C ASP A 85 -26.17 3.94 10.63
N ARG A 86 -27.34 4.52 10.30
CA ARG A 86 -28.58 4.29 11.04
C ARG A 86 -29.03 2.84 11.01
N LYS A 87 -28.83 2.14 9.88
CA LYS A 87 -29.19 0.72 9.72
C LYS A 87 -28.09 -0.22 10.22
N GLY A 88 -26.87 0.26 10.46
CA GLY A 88 -25.72 -0.57 10.79
C GLY A 88 -25.33 -1.54 9.67
N VAL A 89 -25.57 -1.18 8.40
CA VAL A 89 -25.31 -2.04 7.24
C VAL A 89 -24.31 -1.39 6.28
N PRO A 90 -23.55 -2.17 5.49
CA PRO A 90 -22.66 -1.60 4.48
C PRO A 90 -23.45 -0.86 3.39
N LEU A 91 -22.84 0.16 2.79
CA LEU A 91 -23.43 0.99 1.72
C LEU A 91 -24.06 0.17 0.59
N GLY A 92 -23.41 -0.92 0.15
CA GLY A 92 -23.96 -1.78 -0.90
C GLY A 92 -25.32 -2.39 -0.55
N LYS A 93 -25.60 -2.69 0.74
CA LYS A 93 -26.91 -3.16 1.18
C LYS A 93 -27.97 -2.05 1.12
N VAL A 94 -27.58 -0.81 1.43
CA VAL A 94 -28.48 0.35 1.31
C VAL A 94 -28.86 0.58 -0.15
N PHE A 95 -27.91 0.42 -1.07
CA PHE A 95 -28.16 0.50 -2.50
C PHE A 95 -29.14 -0.58 -2.99
N GLU A 96 -28.90 -1.86 -2.63
CA GLU A 96 -29.79 -2.98 -2.94
C GLU A 96 -31.22 -2.74 -2.40
N ASP A 97 -31.35 -2.26 -1.16
CA ASP A 97 -32.65 -1.92 -0.56
C ASP A 97 -33.36 -0.80 -1.32
N GLY A 98 -32.61 0.19 -1.78
CA GLY A 98 -33.13 1.29 -2.60
C GLY A 98 -33.67 0.78 -3.94
N LEU A 99 -32.93 -0.11 -4.61
CA LEU A 99 -33.39 -0.72 -5.86
C LEU A 99 -34.66 -1.55 -5.66
N ALA A 100 -34.71 -2.39 -4.62
CA ALA A 100 -35.90 -3.17 -4.31
C ALA A 100 -37.11 -2.30 -3.94
N ALA A 101 -36.88 -1.15 -3.31
CA ALA A 101 -37.94 -0.18 -3.04
C ALA A 101 -38.47 0.45 -4.34
N LEU A 102 -37.59 0.82 -5.27
CA LEU A 102 -37.97 1.37 -6.57
C LEU A 102 -38.76 0.36 -7.42
N GLU A 103 -38.34 -0.90 -7.46
CA GLU A 103 -39.05 -1.97 -8.19
C GLU A 103 -40.47 -2.17 -7.63
N ARG A 104 -40.63 -2.13 -6.30
CA ARG A 104 -41.94 -2.18 -5.64
C ARG A 104 -42.84 -0.98 -5.96
N GLU A 105 -42.26 0.18 -6.24
CA GLU A 105 -42.99 1.38 -6.65
C GLU A 105 -43.37 1.37 -8.14
N GLY A 106 -42.97 0.32 -8.87
CA GLY A 106 -43.38 0.10 -10.27
C GLY A 106 -42.45 0.72 -11.30
N TYR A 107 -41.18 0.96 -10.94
CA TYR A 107 -40.13 1.31 -11.88
C TYR A 107 -39.50 0.10 -12.56
#